data_AF-A0A0F9KFB7-F1
#
_entry.id   AF-A0A0F9KFB7-F1
#
_cell.length_a   1.000
_cell.length_b   1.000
_cell.length_c   1.000
_cell.angle_alpha   90.00
_cell.angle_beta   90.00
_cell.angle_gamma   90.00
#
_symmetry.space_group_name_H-M   'P 1'
#
loop_
_entity.id
_entity.type
_entity.pdbx_description
1 polymer ?
#
loop_
_entity_poly.entity_id
_entity_poly.type
_entity_poly.pdbx_seq_one_letter_code
_entity_poly.pdbx_strand_id
1 'polypeptide(L)' 'MAGAFGIQDDSVKDVPTKRCGECQRRLREAAPALLEACEEALITTTERCRIERINPDSSPTVLCLRAAIESAKGESK' A
#
# COMPACT_ATOMS: atom_id res chain seq x y z
N MET A 1 -38.29 29.31 17.42
CA MET A 1 -39.13 28.27 18.06
C MET A 1 -38.84 26.97 17.34
N ALA A 2 -38.30 25.97 18.08
CA ALA A 2 -38.21 24.51 17.83
C ALA A 2 -38.08 23.96 16.39
N GLY A 3 -37.24 22.97 16.06
CA GLY A 3 -36.51 21.96 16.82
C GLY A 3 -35.46 21.29 15.91
N ALA A 4 -34.34 20.82 16.46
CA ALA A 4 -34.12 19.46 16.96
C ALA A 4 -33.45 18.54 15.92
N PHE A 5 -32.17 18.25 16.17
CA PHE A 5 -31.44 17.00 15.99
C PHE A 5 -32.03 15.92 15.06
N GLY A 6 -31.21 15.48 14.10
CA GLY A 6 -31.38 14.22 13.39
C GLY A 6 -30.05 13.71 12.84
N ILE A 7 -29.19 13.17 13.71
CA ILE A 7 -28.17 12.20 13.29
C ILE A 7 -28.93 10.98 12.78
N GLN A 8 -28.73 10.60 11.51
CA GLN A 8 -29.00 9.23 11.06
C GLN A 8 -27.80 8.76 10.25
N ASP A 9 -26.78 8.35 11.01
CA ASP A 9 -25.80 7.35 10.64
C ASP A 9 -26.51 5.98 10.68
N ASP A 10 -26.91 5.44 9.52
CA ASP A 10 -27.22 4.01 9.34
C ASP A 10 -27.42 3.70 7.85
N SER A 11 -26.35 3.55 7.07
CA SER A 11 -26.42 2.71 5.86
C SER A 11 -25.05 2.32 5.29
N VAL A 12 -24.09 1.91 6.13
CA VAL A 12 -23.06 0.94 5.70
C VAL A 12 -23.60 -0.45 6.00
N LYS A 13 -24.68 -0.83 5.29
CA LYS A 13 -25.23 -2.17 5.39
C LYS A 13 -24.34 -3.13 4.59
N ASP A 14 -23.59 -3.90 5.36
CA ASP A 14 -23.26 -5.30 5.09
C ASP A 14 -22.44 -5.57 3.80
N VAL A 15 -21.14 -5.28 3.86
CA VAL A 15 -20.18 -6.03 3.04
C VAL A 15 -20.10 -7.43 3.66
N PRO A 16 -20.38 -8.52 2.92
CA PRO A 16 -20.34 -9.87 3.46
C PRO A 16 -18.91 -10.21 3.89
N THR A 17 -18.63 -10.04 5.17
CA THR A 17 -17.31 -10.18 5.81
C THR A 17 -16.80 -11.63 5.74
N LYS A 18 -17.63 -12.58 5.29
CA LYS A 18 -17.29 -14.01 5.13
C LYS A 18 -16.44 -14.30 3.89
N ARG A 19 -16.53 -13.52 2.80
CA ARG A 19 -15.57 -13.60 1.67
C ARG A 19 -14.21 -12.96 2.01
N CYS A 20 -14.18 -12.13 3.05
CA CYS A 20 -13.02 -11.31 3.40
C CYS A 20 -11.88 -12.12 4.03
N GLY A 21 -12.16 -13.22 4.73
CA GLY A 21 -11.12 -14.02 5.42
C GLY A 21 -10.18 -14.77 4.48
N GLU A 22 -10.70 -15.37 3.41
CA GLU A 22 -9.87 -16.04 2.41
C GLU A 22 -9.11 -15.03 1.55
N CYS A 23 -9.76 -13.94 1.13
CA CYS A 23 -9.10 -12.84 0.43
C CYS A 23 -7.98 -12.22 1.28
N GLN A 24 -8.21 -12.00 2.58
CA GLN A 24 -7.21 -11.45 3.50
C GLN A 24 -6.08 -12.43 3.78
N ARG A 25 -6.35 -13.74 3.87
CA ARG A 25 -5.30 -14.77 3.93
C ARG A 25 -4.44 -14.76 2.67
N ARG A 26 -5.08 -14.80 1.50
CA ARG A 26 -4.36 -14.73 0.21
C ARG A 26 -3.54 -13.45 0.08
N LEU A 27 -4.05 -12.33 0.58
CA LEU A 27 -3.30 -11.07 0.61
C LEU A 27 -2.09 -11.13 1.57
N ARG A 28 -2.25 -11.75 2.75
CA ARG A 28 -1.14 -11.98 3.70
C ARG A 28 -0.10 -12.96 3.17
N GLU A 29 -0.53 -13.99 2.45
CA GLU A 29 0.35 -14.97 1.81
C GLU A 29 1.09 -14.38 0.61
N ALA A 30 0.44 -13.46 -0.13
CA ALA A 30 1.05 -12.76 -1.25
C ALA A 30 1.91 -11.55 -0.84
N ALA A 31 1.68 -10.98 0.35
CA ALA A 31 2.44 -9.84 0.89
C ALA A 31 3.97 -10.04 0.87
N PRO A 32 4.55 -11.18 1.32
CA PRO A 32 6.00 -11.39 1.23
C PRO A 32 6.50 -11.41 -0.21
N ALA A 33 5.82 -12.12 -1.11
CA ALA A 33 6.19 -12.17 -2.52
C ALA A 33 6.09 -10.80 -3.22
N LEU A 34 5.09 -9.99 -2.83
CA LEU A 34 4.96 -8.60 -3.30
C LEU A 34 6.09 -7.71 -2.76
N LEU A 35 6.50 -7.90 -1.50
CA LEU A 35 7.62 -7.18 -0.91
C LEU A 35 8.93 -7.50 -1.64
N GLU A 36 9.21 -8.79 -1.86
CA GLU A 36 10.39 -9.25 -2.62
C GLU A 36 10.39 -8.66 -4.04
N ALA A 37 9.24 -8.66 -4.72
CA ALA A 37 9.11 -8.05 -6.04
C ALA A 37 9.35 -6.53 -6.02
N CYS A 38 8.89 -5.82 -4.99
CA CYS A 38 9.17 -4.40 -4.81
C CYS A 38 10.66 -4.13 -4.55
N GLU A 39 11.33 -4.98 -3.76
CA GLU A 39 12.77 -4.87 -3.49
C GLU A 39 13.60 -5.13 -4.75
N GLU A 40 13.26 -6.15 -5.54
CA GLU A 40 13.90 -6.41 -6.83
C GLU A 40 13.68 -5.25 -7.80
N ALA A 41 12.44 -4.76 -7.93
CA ALA A 41 12.11 -3.62 -8.77
C ALA A 41 12.88 -2.37 -8.35
N LEU A 42 13.09 -2.14 -7.04
CA LEU A 42 13.88 -1.02 -6.53
C LEU A 42 15.33 -1.12 -6.98
N ILE A 43 15.93 -2.30 -6.91
CA ILE A 43 17.31 -2.54 -7.37
C ILE A 43 17.41 -2.26 -8.87
N THR A 44 16.53 -2.86 -9.68
CA THR A 44 16.55 -2.70 -11.14
C THR A 44 16.33 -1.25 -11.56
N THR A 45 15.35 -0.56 -10.96
CA THR A 45 15.05 0.85 -11.28
C THR A 45 16.16 1.79 -10.83
N THR A 46 16.80 1.51 -9.70
CA THR A 46 17.96 2.28 -9.22
C THR A 46 19.16 2.10 -10.16
N GLU A 47 19.45 0.87 -10.57
CA GLU A 47 20.54 0.59 -11.50
C GLU A 47 20.29 1.22 -12.87
N ARG A 48 19.05 1.17 -13.35
CA ARG A 48 18.64 1.88 -14.55
C ARG A 48 18.85 3.39 -14.43
N CYS A 49 18.48 4.01 -13.30
CA CYS A 49 18.76 5.44 -13.07
C CYS A 49 20.26 5.75 -13.14
N ARG A 50 21.13 4.89 -12.60
CA ARG A 50 22.58 5.05 -12.68
C ARG A 50 23.10 5.00 -14.11
N ILE A 51 22.62 4.05 -14.91
CA ILE A 51 22.97 3.92 -16.34
C ILE A 51 22.53 5.18 -17.10
N GLU A 52 21.32 5.68 -16.83
CA GLU A 52 20.76 6.89 -17.46
C GLU A 52 21.33 8.19 -16.86
N ARG A 53 22.24 8.13 -15.88
CA ARG A 53 22.79 9.27 -15.13
C ARG A 53 21.71 10.16 -14.48
N ILE A 54 20.57 9.56 -14.16
CA ILE A 54 19.49 10.18 -13.42
C ILE A 54 19.75 9.95 -11.93
N ASN A 55 19.52 10.96 -11.10
CA ASN A 55 19.63 10.79 -9.66
C ASN A 55 18.48 9.89 -9.15
N PRO A 56 18.76 8.67 -8.64
CA PRO A 56 17.73 7.75 -8.18
C PRO A 56 16.91 8.32 -7.02
N ASP A 57 17.49 9.17 -6.16
CA ASP A 57 16.75 9.81 -5.05
C ASP A 57 15.76 10.90 -5.51
N SER A 58 15.82 11.29 -6.79
CA SER A 58 14.83 12.18 -7.41
C SER A 58 13.83 11.45 -8.30
N SER A 59 14.02 10.14 -8.51
CA SER A 59 13.13 9.35 -9.36
C SER A 59 11.84 9.03 -8.61
N PRO A 60 10.67 9.45 -9.12
CA PRO A 60 9.39 9.22 -8.45
C PRO A 60 9.11 7.72 -8.28
N THR A 61 9.56 6.89 -9.22
CA THR A 61 9.42 5.44 -9.15
C THR A 61 10.23 4.85 -8.00
N VAL A 62 11.49 5.28 -7.84
CA VAL A 62 12.37 4.80 -6.75
C VAL A 62 11.81 5.24 -5.39
N LEU A 63 11.32 6.47 -5.29
CA LEU A 63 10.69 6.98 -4.07
C LEU A 63 9.43 6.20 -3.69
N CYS A 64 8.55 5.91 -4.65
CA CYS A 64 7.35 5.11 -4.42
C CYS A 64 7.69 3.68 -3.97
N LEU A 65 8.70 3.05 -4.59
CA LEU A 65 9.14 1.70 -4.23
C LEU A 65 9.72 1.67 -2.80
N ARG A 66 10.55 2.65 -2.42
CA ARG A 66 11.05 2.77 -1.05
C ARG A 66 9.94 2.93 -0.03
N ALA A 67 9.00 3.86 -0.25
CA ALA A 67 7.87 4.08 0.64
C ALA A 67 6.97 2.83 0.78
N ALA A 68 6.76 2.08 -0.31
CA ALA A 68 6.00 0.83 -0.29
C ALA A 68 6.70 -0.26 0.54
N ILE A 69 8.02 -0.40 0.39
CA ILE A 69 8.84 -1.35 1.14
C ILE A 69 8.86 -0.98 2.64
N GLU A 70 9.05 0.31 2.97
CA GLU A 70 9.03 0.80 4.36
C GLU A 70 7.66 0.55 5.03
N SER A 71 6.57 0.83 4.31
CA SER A 71 5.20 0.57 4.78
C SER A 71 4.94 -0.92 4.99
N ALA A 72 5.47 -1.78 4.12
CA ALA A 72 5.31 -3.23 4.22
C ALA A 72 6.18 -3.86 5.32
N LYS A 73 7.37 -3.31 5.59
CA LYS A 73 8.25 -3.73 6.69
C LYS A 73 7.74 -3.31 8.06
N GLY A 74 6.73 -2.45 8.12
CA GLY A 74 6.12 -2.02 9.37
C GLY A 74 6.99 -1.07 10.17
N GLU A 75 7.97 -0.39 9.56
CA GLU A 75 8.66 0.74 10.17
C GLU A 75 7.74 1.99 10.14
N SER A 76 6.59 1.89 10.80
CA SER A 76 5.89 3.05 11.32
C SER A 76 6.64 3.51 12.57
N LYS A 77 7.47 4.54 12.41
CA LYS A 77 8.04 5.28 13.54
C LYS A 77 6.99 6.19 14.17
#